data_AF-A0A2H3SXL0-F1
#
_entry.id   AF-A0A2H3SXL0-F1
#
_cell.length_a   1.000
_cell.length_b   1.000
_cell.length_c   1.000
_cell.angle_alpha   90.00
_cell.angle_beta   90.00
_cell.angle_gamma   90.00
#
_symmetry.space_group_name_H-M   'P 1'
#
loop_
_entity.id
_entity.type
_entity.pdbx_description
1 polymer ?
#
loop_
_entity_poly.entity_id
_entity_poly.type
_entity_poly.pdbx_seq_one_letter_code
_entity_poly.pdbx_strand_id
1 'polypeptide(L)'
;MKASEHGLMKGCPWCNTLEHSLANCPETKHDLSMQLEVIQMRANMPSFQPTQEWIDVVRAAVANGHSPPSNFPWTIQFVKTLHNSLSHYQRGLDRVGFNNRKGLPIDPDTKDWESVQRKFPPFEGY
;
A
#
# COMPACT_ATOMS: atom_id res chain seq x y z
N MET A 1 7.26 8.92 -0.15
CA MET A 1 7.03 8.17 -1.41
C MET A 1 8.28 8.20 -2.29
N LYS A 2 9.25 7.33 -1.98
CA LYS A 2 10.39 7.08 -2.86
C LYS A 2 10.25 5.66 -3.42
N ALA A 3 9.47 5.54 -4.49
CA ALA A 3 9.36 4.28 -5.22
C ALA A 3 10.57 4.14 -6.15
N SER A 4 11.08 2.92 -6.26
CA SER A 4 12.08 2.55 -7.25
C SER A 4 11.52 2.64 -8.67
N GLU A 5 12.38 2.53 -9.68
CA GLU A 5 11.99 2.42 -11.10
C GLU A 5 11.01 1.26 -11.35
N HIS A 6 11.00 0.27 -10.46
CA HIS A 6 10.06 -0.85 -10.52
C HIS A 6 8.68 -0.54 -9.91
N GLY A 7 8.42 0.70 -9.49
CA GLY A 7 7.14 1.13 -8.96
C GLY A 7 6.86 0.70 -7.51
N LEU A 8 7.89 0.24 -6.79
CA LEU A 8 7.77 -0.24 -5.42
C LEU A 8 8.73 0.45 -4.47
N MET A 9 8.32 0.58 -3.21
CA MET A 9 9.14 1.14 -2.15
C MET A 9 9.96 0.05 -1.46
N LYS A 10 11.28 0.27 -1.37
CA LYS A 10 12.19 -0.58 -0.59
C LYS A 10 12.20 -0.07 0.84
N GLY A 11 11.62 -0.84 1.76
CA GLY A 11 11.46 -0.45 3.16
C GLY A 11 10.63 -1.47 3.93
N CYS A 12 10.16 -1.06 5.09
CA CYS A 12 9.31 -1.88 5.93
C CYS A 12 7.89 -1.34 5.86
N PRO A 13 6.92 -2.12 5.36
CA PRO A 13 5.52 -1.72 5.38
C PRO A 13 5.05 -1.48 6.81
N TRP A 14 5.42 -2.35 7.76
CA TRP A 14 4.93 -2.29 9.14
C TRP A 14 5.37 -1.05 9.91
N CYS A 15 6.65 -0.71 9.84
CA CYS A 15 7.15 0.52 10.44
C CYS A 15 6.92 1.75 9.53
N ASN A 16 6.30 1.57 8.35
CA ASN A 16 6.11 2.59 7.32
C ASN A 16 7.38 3.43 7.05
N THR A 17 8.54 2.78 7.01
CA THR A 17 9.86 3.44 6.89
C THR A 17 10.66 2.89 5.72
N LEU A 18 11.63 3.66 5.26
CA LEU A 18 12.61 3.23 4.25
C LEU A 18 13.96 2.86 4.87
N GLU A 19 14.11 3.00 6.19
CA GLU A 19 15.37 2.78 6.91
C GLU A 19 15.75 1.31 7.03
N HIS A 20 14.77 0.42 7.12
CA HIS A 20 14.96 -1.02 7.16
C HIS A 20 13.97 -1.73 6.24
N SER A 21 14.31 -2.94 5.80
CA SER A 21 13.41 -3.79 5.03
C SER A 21 12.51 -4.61 5.95
N LEU A 22 11.42 -5.17 5.42
CA LEU A 22 10.58 -6.12 6.15
C LEU A 22 11.40 -7.26 6.80
N ALA A 23 12.38 -7.81 6.08
CA ALA A 23 13.23 -8.90 6.58
C ALA A 23 14.10 -8.50 7.79
N ASN A 24 14.35 -7.21 7.97
CA ASN A 24 15.16 -6.65 9.05
C ASN A 24 14.30 -5.83 10.03
N CYS A 25 12.98 -6.08 10.08
CA CYS A 25 12.10 -5.36 10.99
C CYS A 25 12.38 -5.78 12.44
N PRO A 26 12.71 -4.83 13.35
CA PRO A 26 12.95 -5.15 14.76
C PRO A 26 11.64 -5.46 15.52
N GLU A 27 10.49 -5.07 14.96
CA GLU A 27 9.19 -5.34 15.53
C GLU A 27 8.72 -6.74 15.16
N THR A 28 8.34 -7.52 16.17
CA THR A 28 8.05 -8.95 16.02
C THR A 28 6.55 -9.27 16.04
N LYS A 29 5.68 -8.30 16.34
CA LYS A 29 4.23 -8.50 16.39
C LYS A 29 3.49 -7.23 15.94
N HIS A 30 2.71 -7.38 14.87
CA HIS A 30 1.70 -6.41 14.48
C HIS A 30 0.36 -7.14 14.55
N ASP A 31 -0.52 -6.72 15.44
CA ASP A 31 -1.89 -7.23 15.42
C ASP A 31 -2.61 -6.81 14.13
N LEU A 32 -3.72 -7.48 13.84
CA LEU A 32 -4.46 -7.25 12.60
C LEU A 32 -4.92 -5.79 12.46
N SER A 33 -5.30 -5.15 13.57
CA SER A 33 -5.75 -3.75 13.59
C SER A 33 -4.63 -2.80 13.15
N MET A 34 -3.43 -2.97 13.70
CA MET A 34 -2.24 -2.21 13.33
C MET A 34 -1.87 -2.43 11.86
N GLN A 35 -1.97 -3.67 11.37
CA GLN A 35 -1.69 -3.96 9.96
C GLN A 35 -2.69 -3.26 9.03
N LEU A 36 -3.99 -3.30 9.34
CA LEU A 36 -5.01 -2.60 8.57
C LEU A 36 -4.82 -1.08 8.61
N GLU A 37 -4.43 -0.53 9.76
CA GLU A 37 -4.11 0.88 9.90
C GLU A 37 -2.94 1.28 9.00
N VAL A 38 -1.86 0.51 9.00
CA VAL A 38 -0.69 0.74 8.13
C VAL A 38 -1.09 0.70 6.65
N ILE A 39 -1.92 -0.26 6.25
CA ILE A 39 -2.42 -0.35 4.86
C ILE A 39 -3.23 0.89 4.50
N GLN A 40 -4.15 1.29 5.38
CA GLN A 40 -4.93 2.51 5.22
C GLN A 40 -4.02 3.75 5.22
N MET A 41 -2.92 3.77 5.99
CA MET A 41 -1.95 4.86 5.98
C MET A 41 -1.27 5.03 4.62
N ARG A 42 -1.19 3.94 3.85
CA ARG A 42 -0.60 3.87 2.51
C ARG A 42 -1.61 3.99 1.36
N ALA A 43 -2.86 4.27 1.66
CA ALA A 43 -3.87 4.51 0.64
C ALA A 43 -3.43 5.61 -0.35
N ASN A 44 -3.67 5.37 -1.64
CA ASN A 44 -3.29 6.28 -2.74
C ASN A 44 -1.78 6.62 -2.76
N MET A 45 -0.93 5.66 -2.40
CA MET A 45 0.53 5.78 -2.48
C MET A 45 1.15 4.47 -2.97
N PRO A 46 2.41 4.48 -3.45
CA PRO A 46 3.08 3.26 -3.87
C PRO A 46 3.14 2.22 -2.75
N SER A 47 2.97 0.94 -3.07
CA SER A 47 3.16 -0.14 -2.09
C SER A 47 4.64 -0.38 -1.77
N PHE A 48 4.91 -0.99 -0.61
CA PHE A 48 6.21 -1.57 -0.29
C PHE A 48 6.44 -2.89 -1.03
N GLN A 49 7.71 -3.27 -1.19
CA GLN A 49 8.09 -4.64 -1.54
C GLN A 49 8.06 -5.53 -0.28
N PRO A 50 7.54 -6.76 -0.37
CA PRO A 50 6.73 -7.32 -1.46
C PRO A 50 5.27 -6.82 -1.43
N THR A 51 4.64 -6.76 -2.61
CA THR A 51 3.28 -6.20 -2.80
C THR A 51 2.16 -7.15 -2.38
N GLN A 52 2.41 -8.45 -2.38
CA GLN A 52 1.39 -9.49 -2.13
C GLN A 52 0.87 -9.47 -0.68
N GLU A 53 1.74 -9.16 0.27
CA GLU A 53 1.50 -9.34 1.71
C GLU A 53 0.27 -8.55 2.22
N TRP A 54 0.07 -7.32 1.76
CA TRP A 54 -1.05 -6.51 2.28
C TRP A 54 -2.41 -7.00 1.80
N ILE A 55 -2.48 -7.58 0.60
CA ILE A 55 -3.74 -8.08 0.04
C ILE A 55 -4.21 -9.26 0.87
N ASP A 56 -3.30 -10.18 1.18
CA ASP A 56 -3.61 -11.37 1.97
C ASP A 56 -3.99 -11.03 3.41
N VAL A 57 -3.38 -9.99 4.00
CA VAL A 57 -3.81 -9.44 5.29
C VAL A 57 -5.26 -8.93 5.25
N VAL A 58 -5.63 -8.13 4.24
CA VAL A 58 -7.00 -7.61 4.13
C VAL A 58 -8.00 -8.74 3.86
N ARG A 59 -7.65 -9.73 3.04
CA ARG A 59 -8.49 -10.93 2.82
C ARG A 59 -8.73 -11.67 4.12
N ALA A 60 -7.67 -11.95 4.89
CA ALA A 60 -7.78 -12.60 6.18
C ALA A 60 -8.64 -11.79 7.16
N ALA A 61 -8.52 -10.45 7.15
CA ALA A 61 -9.36 -9.59 7.97
C ALA A 61 -10.84 -9.68 7.60
N VAL A 62 -11.16 -9.57 6.32
CA VAL A 62 -12.54 -9.65 5.81
C VAL A 62 -13.15 -11.03 6.07
N ALA A 63 -12.38 -12.10 5.89
CA ALA A 63 -12.82 -13.47 6.22
C ALA A 63 -13.13 -13.65 7.72
N ASN A 64 -12.44 -12.92 8.59
CA ASN A 64 -12.68 -12.88 10.03
C ASN A 64 -13.77 -11.86 10.45
N GLY A 65 -14.49 -11.27 9.50
CA GLY A 65 -15.63 -10.36 9.76
C GLY A 65 -15.25 -8.89 9.94
N HIS A 66 -14.01 -8.49 9.68
CA HIS A 66 -13.63 -7.08 9.68
C HIS A 66 -14.04 -6.38 8.38
N SER A 67 -14.34 -5.08 8.46
CA SER A 67 -14.55 -4.27 7.27
C SER A 67 -13.21 -3.97 6.56
N PRO A 68 -13.16 -4.03 5.22
CA PRO A 68 -11.95 -3.68 4.49
C PRO A 68 -11.64 -2.17 4.60
N PRO A 69 -10.37 -1.76 4.43
CA PRO A 69 -9.99 -0.37 4.25
C PRO A 69 -10.80 0.31 3.12
N SER A 70 -10.99 1.63 3.25
CA SER A 70 -11.74 2.42 2.27
C SER A 70 -10.98 2.66 0.97
N ASN A 71 -9.67 2.67 1.04
CA ASN A 71 -8.76 2.95 -0.06
C ASN A 71 -7.47 2.16 0.16
N PHE A 72 -6.77 1.82 -0.91
CA PHE A 72 -5.62 0.93 -0.85
C PHE A 72 -4.38 1.54 -1.49
N PRO A 73 -3.19 0.96 -1.26
CA PRO A 73 -1.99 1.32 -1.98
C PRO A 73 -2.15 1.15 -3.50
N TRP A 74 -1.43 1.97 -4.27
CA TRP A 74 -1.37 1.86 -5.72
C TRP A 74 -0.72 0.54 -6.16
N THR A 75 -1.21 -0.01 -7.26
CA THR A 75 -0.56 -1.10 -7.99
C THR A 75 0.78 -0.64 -8.55
N ILE A 76 1.69 -1.59 -8.75
CA ILE A 76 2.98 -1.36 -9.43
C ILE A 76 2.76 -0.68 -10.79
N GLN A 77 1.77 -1.15 -11.54
CA GLN A 77 1.52 -0.66 -12.88
C GLN A 77 1.09 0.81 -12.86
N PHE A 78 0.25 1.19 -11.91
CA PHE A 78 -0.15 2.58 -11.74
C PHE A 78 1.00 3.47 -11.27
N VAL A 79 1.86 2.98 -10.38
CA VAL A 79 3.06 3.75 -9.98
C VAL A 79 3.97 4.01 -11.18
N LYS A 80 4.10 3.04 -12.10
CA LYS A 80 4.89 3.21 -13.33
C LYS A 80 4.31 4.25 -14.27
N THR A 81 2.99 4.35 -14.43
CA THR A 81 2.37 5.41 -15.25
C THR A 81 2.61 6.80 -14.65
N LEU A 82 2.74 6.88 -13.32
CA LEU A 82 3.00 8.10 -12.58
C LEU A 82 4.48 8.45 -12.42
N HIS A 83 5.42 7.63 -12.92
CA HIS A 83 6.85 7.72 -12.61
C HIS A 83 7.40 9.16 -12.70
N ASN A 84 7.11 9.87 -13.79
CA ASN A 84 7.56 11.24 -14.04
C ASN A 84 6.92 12.28 -13.10
N SER A 85 5.77 11.97 -12.50
CA SER A 85 4.99 12.84 -11.62
C SER A 85 5.17 12.52 -10.12
N LEU A 86 5.79 11.39 -9.77
CA LEU A 86 5.97 10.98 -8.37
C LEU A 86 6.72 12.03 -7.53
N SER A 87 7.71 12.70 -8.12
CA SER A 87 8.46 13.78 -7.45
C SER A 87 7.59 15.01 -7.16
N HIS A 88 6.59 15.29 -8.00
CA HIS A 88 5.62 16.35 -7.76
C HIS A 88 4.73 16.01 -6.57
N TYR A 89 4.16 14.80 -6.55
CA TYR A 89 3.33 14.34 -5.43
C TYR A 89 4.12 14.25 -4.12
N GLN A 90 5.37 13.80 -4.17
CA GLN A 90 6.25 13.78 -3.00
C GLN A 90 6.45 15.17 -2.41
N ARG A 91 6.76 16.17 -3.23
CA ARG A 91 6.91 17.56 -2.78
C ARG A 91 5.61 18.13 -2.21
N GLY A 92 4.47 17.71 -2.74
CA GLY A 92 3.16 18.03 -2.15
C GLY A 92 3.08 17.50 -0.71
N LEU A 93 3.29 16.19 -0.53
CA LEU A 93 3.25 15.56 0.80
C LEU A 93 4.29 16.11 1.77
N ASP A 94 5.50 16.45 1.32
CA ASP A 94 6.54 17.05 2.17
C ASP A 94 6.11 18.42 2.73
N ARG A 95 5.24 19.15 2.02
CA ARG A 95 4.71 20.46 2.46
C ARG A 95 3.51 20.34 3.39
N VAL A 96 2.62 19.39 3.14
CA VAL A 96 1.33 19.29 3.85
C VAL A 96 1.24 18.13 4.84
N GLY A 97 2.26 17.27 4.88
CA GLY A 97 2.33 16.04 5.67
C GLY A 97 1.69 14.83 4.98
N PHE A 98 2.20 13.63 5.29
CA PHE A 98 1.73 12.34 4.73
C PHE A 98 0.26 12.00 5.03
N ASN A 99 -0.33 12.67 6.03
CA ASN A 99 -1.74 12.51 6.38
C ASN A 99 -2.67 13.29 5.43
N ASN A 100 -2.17 14.30 4.74
CA ASN A 100 -2.97 15.10 3.80
C ASN A 100 -2.80 14.56 2.37
N ARG A 101 -3.58 13.52 2.07
CA ARG A 101 -3.58 12.80 0.78
C ARG A 101 -4.49 13.44 -0.27
N LYS A 102 -5.05 14.61 0.03
CA LYS A 102 -5.89 15.34 -0.92
C LYS A 102 -5.05 15.71 -2.15
N GLY A 103 -5.51 15.29 -3.32
CA GLY A 103 -4.83 15.54 -4.60
C GLY A 103 -3.87 14.45 -5.07
N LEU A 104 -3.71 13.36 -4.29
CA LEU A 104 -3.08 12.16 -4.83
C LEU A 104 -4.03 11.46 -5.81
N PRO A 105 -3.54 10.95 -6.95
CA PRO A 105 -4.36 10.22 -7.89
C PRO A 105 -4.87 8.91 -7.27
N ILE A 106 -6.03 8.45 -7.73
CA ILE A 106 -6.64 7.21 -7.29
C ILE A 106 -6.34 6.15 -8.34
N ASP A 107 -5.82 4.99 -7.91
CA ASP A 107 -5.62 3.85 -8.80
C ASP A 107 -6.95 3.12 -9.03
N PRO A 108 -7.44 3.04 -10.28
CA PRO A 108 -8.71 2.36 -10.58
C PRO A 108 -8.75 0.88 -10.18
N ASP A 109 -7.59 0.22 -10.12
CA ASP A 109 -7.50 -1.20 -9.77
C ASP A 109 -7.53 -1.42 -8.24
N THR A 110 -7.30 -0.38 -7.44
CA THR A 110 -7.26 -0.46 -5.97
C THR A 110 -8.05 0.67 -5.28
N LYS A 111 -8.99 1.29 -5.99
CA LYS A 111 -9.85 2.38 -5.49
C LYS A 111 -10.81 1.95 -4.38
N ASP A 112 -11.19 0.67 -4.36
CA ASP A 112 -12.12 0.07 -3.41
C ASP A 112 -11.86 -1.44 -3.33
N TRP A 113 -12.47 -2.11 -2.34
CA TRP A 113 -12.23 -3.53 -2.08
C TRP A 113 -12.69 -4.42 -3.25
N GLU A 114 -13.80 -4.08 -3.89
CA GLU A 114 -14.31 -4.80 -5.06
C GLU A 114 -13.29 -4.79 -6.21
N SER A 115 -12.68 -3.63 -6.47
CA SER A 115 -11.63 -3.50 -7.49
C SER A 115 -10.39 -4.32 -7.14
N VAL A 116 -9.99 -4.32 -5.86
CA VAL A 116 -8.88 -5.16 -5.37
C VAL A 116 -9.18 -6.64 -5.60
N GLN A 117 -10.37 -7.13 -5.25
CA GLN A 117 -10.76 -8.53 -5.44
C GLN A 117 -10.76 -8.94 -6.92
N ARG A 118 -11.22 -8.04 -7.80
CA ARG A 118 -11.22 -8.28 -9.25
C ARG A 118 -9.79 -8.29 -9.82
N LYS A 119 -8.92 -7.41 -9.34
CA LYS A 119 -7.53 -7.31 -9.82
C LYS A 119 -6.67 -8.46 -9.32
N PHE A 120 -6.86 -8.81 -8.06
CA PHE A 120 -6.14 -9.86 -7.36
C PHE A 120 -7.16 -10.91 -6.94
N PRO A 121 -7.53 -11.84 -7.84
CA PRO A 121 -8.35 -12.97 -7.46
C PRO A 121 -7.59 -13.83 -6.42
N PRO A 122 -8.32 -14.60 -5.59
CA PRO A 122 -7.69 -15.63 -4.77
C PRO A 122 -6.87 -16.55 -5.68
N PHE A 123 -5.71 -17.02 -5.21
CA PHE A 123 -5.02 -18.09 -5.91
C PHE A 123 -5.87 -19.35 -5.82
N GLU A 124 -6.58 -19.69 -6.89
CA GLU A 124 -7.13 -21.03 -7.09
C GLU A 124 -5.96 -21.93 -7.50
N GLY A 125 -5.41 -22.66 -6.54
CA GLY A 125 -4.42 -23.70 -6.83
C GLY A 125 -5.05 -24.74 -7.75
N TYR A 126 -4.43 -24.96 -8.91
CA TYR A 126 -4.65 -26.15 -9.73
C TYR A 126 -3.80 -27.30 -9.20
#